data_AF-A0A7C0VJZ7-F1
#
_entry.id   AF-A0A7C0VJZ7-F1
#
_cell.length_a   1.000
_cell.length_b   1.000
_cell.length_c   1.000
_cell.angle_alpha   90.00
_cell.angle_beta   90.00
_cell.angle_gamma   90.00
#
_symmetry.space_group_name_H-M   'P 1'
#
loop_
_entity.id
_entity.type
_entity.pdbx_description
1 polymer ?
#
loop_
_entity_poly.entity_id
_entity_poly.type
_entity_poly.pdbx_seq_one_letter_code
_entity_poly.pdbx_strand_id
1 'polypeptide(L)'
;MRAETELIQKIKELKGIEPRKEWVFFTKREILGEKWFVPRVFESIFSYKYALSSLIVILLIGGIFVSAQHALPGDLLYPVKRAAQKARLVLAPEEQLPNIQLEYANEKLEDLVKVAKEKKVEKLAPLIQEYQADISEAAKTLKEIKQPDVKEIVKKTKKLEE
;
A
#
# COMPACT_ATOMS: atom_id res chain seq x y z
N MET A 1 -28.63 -42.60 -56.69
CA MET A 1 -28.29 -43.99 -56.34
C MET A 1 -26.79 -44.26 -56.12
N ARG A 2 -25.86 -44.11 -57.09
CA ARG A 2 -24.41 -44.37 -56.83
C ARG A 2 -23.75 -43.42 -55.82
N ALA A 3 -24.05 -42.11 -55.90
CA ALA A 3 -23.50 -41.13 -54.96
C ALA A 3 -23.99 -41.33 -53.52
N GLU A 4 -25.25 -41.76 -53.32
CA GLU A 4 -25.84 -42.02 -52.00
C GLU A 4 -25.22 -43.26 -51.34
N THR A 5 -24.98 -44.30 -52.14
CA THR A 5 -24.33 -45.54 -51.66
C THR A 5 -22.88 -45.29 -51.27
N GLU A 6 -22.15 -44.46 -52.03
CA GLU A 6 -20.81 -44.00 -51.65
C GLU A 6 -20.81 -43.14 -50.38
N LEU A 7 -21.81 -42.27 -50.20
CA LEU A 7 -21.93 -41.43 -49.00
C LEU A 7 -22.18 -42.29 -47.76
N ILE A 8 -23.05 -43.28 -47.86
CA ILE A 8 -23.34 -44.24 -46.79
C ILE A 8 -22.09 -45.05 -46.43
N GLN A 9 -21.30 -45.45 -47.43
CA GLN A 9 -20.03 -46.16 -47.23
C GLN A 9 -19.05 -45.31 -46.43
N LYS A 10 -18.86 -44.04 -46.83
CA LYS A 10 -17.98 -43.10 -46.12
C LYS A 10 -18.44 -42.84 -44.69
N ILE A 11 -19.75 -42.69 -44.45
CA ILE A 11 -20.28 -42.52 -43.09
C ILE A 11 -20.01 -43.75 -42.21
N LYS A 12 -20.09 -44.96 -42.77
CA LYS A 12 -19.78 -46.20 -42.03
C LYS A 12 -18.31 -46.27 -41.63
N GLU A 13 -17.40 -45.83 -42.49
CA GLU A 13 -15.96 -45.76 -42.19
C GLU A 13 -15.67 -44.80 -41.03
N LEU A 14 -16.40 -43.67 -40.94
CA LEU A 14 -16.24 -42.70 -39.85
C LEU A 14 -16.65 -43.25 -38.47
N LYS A 15 -17.48 -44.29 -38.41
CA LYS A 15 -17.89 -44.94 -37.15
C LYS A 15 -16.71 -45.61 -36.43
N GLY A 16 -15.65 -45.98 -37.15
CA GLY A 16 -14.44 -46.58 -36.58
C GLY A 16 -13.45 -45.56 -36.00
N ILE A 17 -13.68 -44.26 -36.21
CA ILE A 17 -12.79 -43.20 -35.73
C ILE A 17 -13.21 -42.82 -34.31
N GLU A 18 -12.29 -42.97 -33.35
CA GLU A 18 -12.55 -42.53 -31.98
C GLU A 18 -12.70 -41.00 -31.95
N PRO A 19 -13.80 -40.46 -31.38
CA PRO A 19 -13.98 -39.02 -31.28
C PRO A 19 -12.92 -38.42 -30.36
N ARG A 20 -12.50 -37.20 -30.67
CA ARG A 20 -11.57 -36.45 -29.80
C ARG A 20 -12.16 -36.32 -28.39
N LYS A 21 -11.35 -36.66 -27.38
CA LYS A 21 -11.75 -36.66 -25.96
C LYS A 21 -12.37 -35.32 -25.51
N GLU A 22 -11.82 -34.21 -26.00
CA GLU A 22 -12.33 -32.86 -25.76
C GLU A 22 -13.77 -32.70 -26.25
N TRP A 23 -14.07 -33.17 -27.46
CA TRP A 23 -15.41 -33.08 -28.03
C TRP A 23 -16.41 -33.89 -27.22
N VAL A 24 -16.07 -35.14 -26.85
CA VAL A 24 -16.92 -35.98 -26.00
C VAL A 24 -17.23 -35.30 -24.67
N PHE A 25 -16.22 -34.69 -24.05
CA PHE A 25 -16.38 -33.97 -22.79
C PHE A 25 -17.32 -32.76 -22.95
N PHE A 26 -17.10 -31.90 -23.94
CA PHE A 26 -17.96 -30.73 -24.17
C PHE A 26 -19.40 -31.12 -24.50
N THR A 27 -19.60 -32.11 -25.38
CA THR A 27 -20.93 -32.59 -25.75
C THR A 27 -21.64 -33.25 -24.58
N LYS A 28 -20.93 -34.02 -23.75
CA LYS A 28 -21.51 -34.60 -22.53
C LYS A 28 -21.96 -33.50 -21.56
N ARG A 29 -21.18 -32.45 -21.39
CA ARG A 29 -21.56 -31.30 -20.54
C ARG A 29 -22.78 -30.56 -21.06
N GLU A 30 -22.86 -30.37 -22.38
CA GLU A 30 -24.01 -29.72 -23.04
C GLU A 30 -25.28 -30.57 -22.94
N ILE A 31 -25.20 -31.88 -23.23
CA ILE A 31 -26.32 -32.82 -23.13
C ILE A 31 -26.84 -32.93 -21.70
N LEU A 32 -25.94 -32.94 -20.72
CA LEU A 32 -26.30 -32.99 -19.30
C LEU A 32 -26.81 -31.65 -18.76
N GLY A 33 -26.86 -30.60 -19.59
CA GLY A 33 -27.34 -29.28 -19.19
C GLY A 33 -26.50 -28.64 -18.09
N GLU A 34 -25.22 -29.01 -17.99
CA GLU A 34 -24.31 -28.53 -16.95
C GLU A 34 -23.94 -27.07 -17.26
N LYS A 35 -24.78 -26.15 -16.78
CA LYS A 35 -24.50 -24.71 -16.85
C LYS A 35 -23.23 -24.44 -16.08
N TRP A 36 -22.30 -23.71 -16.69
CA TRP A 36 -21.13 -23.19 -15.99
C TRP A 36 -21.61 -22.47 -14.73
N PHE A 37 -21.25 -23.01 -13.56
CA PHE A 37 -21.44 -22.32 -12.30
C PHE A 37 -20.44 -21.18 -12.27
N VAL A 38 -20.78 -20.06 -12.89
CA VAL A 38 -20.12 -18.78 -12.66
C VAL A 38 -20.66 -18.25 -11.34
N PRO A 39 -19.85 -18.15 -10.28
CA PRO A 39 -20.30 -17.55 -9.04
C PRO A 39 -20.78 -16.13 -9.34
N ARG A 40 -22.03 -15.81 -8.98
CA ARG A 40 -22.68 -14.49 -9.19
C ARG A 40 -21.85 -13.30 -8.65
N VAL A 41 -20.87 -13.60 -7.80
CA VAL A 41 -19.88 -12.63 -7.31
C VAL A 41 -19.14 -11.94 -8.45
N PHE A 42 -18.76 -12.65 -9.53
CA PHE A 42 -17.99 -12.10 -10.66
C PHE A 42 -18.74 -11.05 -11.49
N GLU A 43 -20.06 -11.17 -11.63
CA GLU A 43 -20.89 -10.17 -12.32
C GLU A 43 -21.07 -8.90 -11.48
N SER A 44 -20.98 -9.02 -10.16
CA SER A 44 -21.28 -7.93 -9.23
C SER A 44 -20.09 -6.97 -9.02
N ILE A 45 -18.85 -7.46 -9.09
CA ILE A 45 -17.63 -6.64 -8.86
C ILE A 45 -17.42 -5.56 -9.93
N PHE A 46 -17.98 -5.76 -11.14
CA PHE A 46 -17.88 -4.82 -12.27
C PHE A 46 -19.05 -3.84 -12.38
N SER A 47 -19.96 -3.77 -11.40
CA SER A 47 -20.98 -2.73 -11.42
C SER A 47 -20.36 -1.37 -11.05
N TYR A 48 -20.55 -0.36 -11.91
CA TYR A 48 -20.06 1.00 -11.73
C TYR A 48 -20.40 1.62 -10.35
N LYS A 49 -21.48 1.15 -9.71
CA LYS A 49 -21.89 1.51 -8.35
C LYS A 49 -20.87 1.09 -7.28
N TYR A 50 -20.32 -0.12 -7.35
CA TYR A 50 -19.29 -0.59 -6.42
C TYR A 50 -17.94 0.05 -6.72
N ALA A 51 -17.62 0.27 -8.00
CA ALA A 51 -16.43 1.02 -8.39
C ALA A 51 -16.46 2.45 -7.81
N LEU A 52 -17.59 3.16 -7.95
CA LEU A 52 -17.75 4.50 -7.39
C LEU A 52 -17.71 4.50 -5.85
N SER A 53 -18.36 3.53 -5.22
CA SER A 53 -18.33 3.38 -3.75
C SER A 53 -16.91 3.13 -3.24
N SER A 54 -16.15 2.24 -3.90
CA SER A 54 -14.75 1.97 -3.55
C SER A 54 -13.86 3.19 -3.73
N LEU A 55 -14.09 3.99 -4.78
CA LEU A 55 -13.36 5.23 -5.03
C LEU A 55 -13.61 6.26 -3.92
N ILE A 56 -14.86 6.41 -3.48
CA ILE A 56 -15.21 7.30 -2.37
C ILE A 56 -14.50 6.86 -1.09
N VAL A 57 -14.48 5.56 -0.80
CA VAL A 57 -13.79 5.03 0.39
C VAL A 57 -12.29 5.31 0.31
N ILE A 58 -11.66 5.10 -0.86
CA ILE A 58 -10.24 5.41 -1.07
C ILE A 58 -9.97 6.92 -0.89
N LEU A 59 -10.83 7.78 -1.43
CA LEU A 59 -10.71 9.23 -1.27
C LEU A 59 -10.87 9.67 0.20
N LEU A 60 -11.79 9.05 0.94
CA LEU A 60 -11.95 9.32 2.37
C LEU A 60 -10.72 8.89 3.16
N ILE A 61 -10.20 7.69 2.93
CA ILE A 61 -8.98 7.20 3.59
C ILE A 61 -7.77 8.06 3.21
N GLY A 62 -7.63 8.41 1.94
CA GLY A 62 -6.58 9.31 1.45
C GLY A 62 -6.69 10.70 2.06
N GLY A 63 -7.90 11.24 2.18
CA GLY A 63 -8.15 12.53 2.84
C GLY A 63 -7.77 12.52 4.32
N ILE A 64 -8.13 11.46 5.05
CA ILE A 64 -7.72 11.27 6.45
C ILE A 64 -6.19 11.22 6.56
N PHE A 65 -5.52 10.53 5.64
CA PHE A 65 -4.07 10.44 5.62
C PHE A 65 -3.41 11.81 5.39
N VAL A 66 -3.91 12.60 4.43
CA VAL A 66 -3.42 13.98 4.19
C VAL A 66 -3.63 14.86 5.43
N SER A 67 -4.80 14.78 6.07
CA SER A 67 -5.06 15.50 7.32
C SER A 67 -4.15 15.05 8.47
N ALA A 68 -3.83 13.75 8.54
CA ALA A 68 -2.93 13.20 9.56
C ALA A 68 -1.51 13.76 9.45
N GLN A 69 -1.03 14.12 8.25
CA GLN A 69 0.30 14.75 8.09
C GLN A 69 0.43 16.08 8.84
N HIS A 70 -0.68 16.80 9.02
CA HIS A 70 -0.73 18.06 9.77
C HIS A 70 -1.11 17.87 11.25
N ALA A 71 -1.36 16.64 11.70
CA ALA A 71 -1.75 16.37 13.08
C ALA A 71 -0.58 16.65 14.02
N LEU A 72 -0.87 17.40 15.10
CA LEU A 72 0.10 17.68 16.14
C LEU A 72 0.04 16.62 17.25
N PRO A 73 1.12 16.45 18.03
CA PRO A 73 1.13 15.58 19.19
C PRO A 73 -0.05 15.85 20.12
N GLY A 74 -0.82 14.80 20.44
CA GLY A 74 -2.07 14.89 21.21
C GLY A 74 -3.33 15.16 20.38
N ASP A 75 -3.26 15.21 19.05
CA ASP A 75 -4.43 15.19 18.17
C ASP A 75 -4.81 13.75 17.79
N LEU A 76 -6.09 13.50 17.48
CA LEU A 76 -6.63 12.16 17.22
C LEU A 76 -5.92 11.39 16.09
N LEU A 77 -5.44 12.09 15.06
CA LEU A 77 -4.78 11.50 13.90
C LEU A 77 -3.26 11.39 14.05
N TYR A 78 -2.69 11.85 15.17
CA TYR A 78 -1.25 11.78 15.42
C TYR A 78 -0.67 10.35 15.42
N PRO A 79 -1.36 9.32 15.95
CA PRO A 79 -0.87 7.94 15.85
C PRO A 79 -0.69 7.47 14.39
N VAL A 80 -1.52 7.95 13.47
CA VAL A 80 -1.44 7.62 12.04
C VAL A 80 -0.19 8.23 11.42
N LYS A 81 0.08 9.52 11.69
CA LYS A 81 1.32 10.21 11.29
C LYS A 81 2.56 9.45 11.77
N ARG A 82 2.57 9.07 13.06
CA ARG A 82 3.67 8.33 13.68
C ARG A 82 3.90 6.97 13.02
N ALA A 83 2.83 6.23 12.70
CA ALA A 83 2.92 4.94 12.04
C ALA A 83 3.51 5.08 10.62
N ALA A 84 3.09 6.09 9.86
CA ALA A 84 3.62 6.37 8.54
C ALA A 84 5.12 6.73 8.57
N GLN A 85 5.54 7.56 9.53
CA GLN A 85 6.95 7.93 9.72
C GLN A 85 7.83 6.73 10.11
N LYS A 86 7.35 5.86 11.01
CA LYS A 86 8.05 4.61 11.36
C LYS A 86 8.16 3.66 10.18
N ALA A 87 7.10 3.52 9.38
CA ALA A 87 7.14 2.71 8.17
C ALA A 87 8.19 3.23 7.18
N ARG A 88 8.30 4.55 7.02
CA ARG A 88 9.35 5.16 6.18
C ARG A 88 10.76 4.86 6.69
N LEU A 89 10.98 4.83 8.00
CA LEU A 89 12.27 4.45 8.60
C LEU A 89 12.60 2.96 8.40
N VAL A 90 11.62 2.07 8.53
CA VAL A 90 11.83 0.61 8.37
C VAL A 90 12.03 0.22 6.90
N LEU A 91 11.39 0.92 5.97
CA LEU A 91 11.48 0.65 4.53
C LEU A 91 12.63 1.39 3.84
N ALA A 92 13.35 2.26 4.56
CA ALA A 92 14.45 3.04 4.00
C ALA A 92 15.72 2.19 3.81
N PRO A 93 16.46 2.38 2.69
CA PRO A 93 17.80 1.83 2.53
C PRO A 93 18.76 2.35 3.61
N GLU A 94 19.70 1.52 4.07
CA GLU A 94 20.66 1.86 5.15
C GLU A 94 21.45 3.16 4.88
N GLU A 95 21.79 3.42 3.61
CA GLU A 95 22.50 4.63 3.17
C GLU A 95 21.71 5.92 3.41
N GLN A 96 20.38 5.85 3.40
CA GLN A 96 19.49 7.01 3.55
C GLN A 96 18.94 7.17 4.98
N LEU A 97 19.16 6.18 5.85
CA LEU A 97 18.71 6.21 7.25
C LEU A 97 19.16 7.47 8.01
N PRO A 98 20.44 7.91 7.94
CA PRO A 98 20.86 9.10 8.67
C PRO A 98 20.11 10.36 8.21
N ASN A 99 19.84 10.45 6.91
CA ASN A 99 19.14 11.60 6.35
C ASN A 99 17.66 11.65 6.70
N ILE A 100 16.98 10.50 6.71
CA ILE A 100 15.57 10.38 7.10
C ILE A 100 15.40 10.58 8.61
N GLN A 101 16.34 10.12 9.43
CA GLN A 101 16.34 10.39 10.88
C GLN A 101 16.50 11.89 11.19
N LEU A 102 17.37 12.59 10.45
CA LEU A 102 17.51 14.04 10.59
C LEU A 102 16.26 14.80 10.12
N GLU A 103 15.64 14.37 9.02
CA GLU A 103 14.36 14.94 8.54
C GLU A 103 13.26 14.75 9.59
N TYR A 104 13.17 13.57 10.21
CA TYR A 104 12.24 13.28 11.30
C TYR A 104 12.45 14.17 12.52
N ALA A 105 13.70 14.38 12.95
CA ALA A 105 14.03 15.26 14.06
C ALA A 105 13.65 16.73 13.77
N ASN A 106 13.87 17.19 12.53
CA ASN A 106 13.49 18.53 12.10
C ASN A 106 11.96 18.71 12.07
N GLU A 107 11.23 17.72 11.54
CA GLU A 107 9.76 17.74 11.51
C GLU A 107 9.16 17.83 12.92
N LYS A 108 9.75 17.12 13.90
CA LYS A 108 9.35 17.21 15.31
C LYS A 108 9.58 18.58 15.92
N LEU A 109 10.70 19.24 15.56
CA LEU A 109 10.98 20.59 16.02
C LEU A 109 9.98 21.59 15.43
N GLU A 110 9.60 21.45 14.16
CA GLU A 110 8.54 22.26 13.57
C GLU A 110 7.18 22.03 14.25
N ASP A 111 6.86 20.79 14.60
CA ASP A 111 5.64 20.46 15.36
C ASP A 111 5.67 21.12 16.76
N LEU A 112 6.82 21.13 17.44
CA LEU A 112 7.02 21.86 18.70
C LEU A 112 6.77 23.37 18.56
N VAL A 113 7.33 23.98 17.52
CA VAL A 113 7.12 25.41 17.22
C VAL A 113 5.64 25.71 16.96
N LYS A 114 4.93 24.83 16.23
CA LYS A 114 3.48 24.97 15.99
C LYS A 114 2.67 24.85 17.27
N VAL A 115 2.94 23.84 18.11
CA VAL A 115 2.25 23.68 19.41
C VAL A 115 2.50 24.89 20.31
N ALA A 116 3.71 25.45 20.31
CA ALA A 116 4.06 26.65 21.06
C ALA A 116 3.31 27.89 20.53
N LYS A 117 3.22 28.03 19.21
CA LYS A 117 2.48 29.11 18.53
C LYS A 117 0.97 29.01 18.76
N GLU A 118 0.43 27.80 18.86
CA GLU A 118 -0.98 27.53 19.15
C GLU A 118 -1.35 27.67 20.63
N LYS A 119 -0.39 28.06 21.51
CA LYS A 119 -0.57 28.21 22.96
C LYS A 119 -1.15 26.96 23.64
N LYS A 120 -0.92 25.77 23.08
CA LYS A 120 -1.33 24.48 23.65
C LYS A 120 -0.28 24.01 24.68
N VAL A 121 -0.09 24.80 25.74
CA VAL A 121 1.01 24.65 26.71
C VAL A 121 0.98 23.28 27.42
N GLU A 122 -0.21 22.72 27.60
CA GLU A 122 -0.43 21.38 28.18
C GLU A 122 0.23 20.25 27.35
N LYS A 123 0.39 20.45 26.04
CA LYS A 123 0.98 19.47 25.11
C LYS A 123 2.49 19.66 24.91
N LEU A 124 3.07 20.78 25.37
CA LEU A 124 4.49 21.09 25.18
C LEU A 124 5.42 20.29 26.09
N ALA A 125 5.07 20.16 27.37
CA ALA A 125 5.90 19.46 28.35
C ALA A 125 6.24 18.00 27.96
N PRO A 126 5.27 17.13 27.59
CA PRO A 126 5.60 15.77 27.15
C PRO A 126 6.37 15.76 25.82
N LEU A 127 6.10 16.70 24.92
CA LEU A 127 6.74 16.77 23.62
C LEU A 127 8.23 17.18 23.70
N ILE A 128 8.57 18.07 24.63
CA ILE A 128 9.96 18.45 24.92
C ILE A 128 10.74 17.27 25.50
N GLN A 129 10.11 16.48 26.38
CA GLN A 129 10.74 15.28 26.94
C GLN A 129 10.98 14.20 25.88
N GLU A 130 10.01 13.96 25.00
CA GLU A 130 10.19 13.03 23.86
C GLU A 130 11.28 13.51 22.90
N TYR A 131 11.34 14.81 22.60
CA TYR A 131 12.39 15.38 21.75
C TYR A 131 13.79 15.22 22.35
N GLN A 132 13.94 15.45 23.65
CA GLN A 132 15.22 15.24 24.35
C GLN A 132 15.65 13.78 24.34
N ALA A 133 14.71 12.84 24.51
CA ALA A 133 14.99 11.41 24.43
C ALA A 133 15.49 11.01 23.04
N ASP A 134 14.79 11.43 21.99
CA ASP A 134 15.13 11.10 20.61
C ASP A 134 16.46 11.73 20.15
N ILE A 135 16.76 12.97 20.55
CA ILE A 135 18.08 13.57 20.27
C ILE A 135 19.20 12.84 21.01
N SER A 136 18.96 12.41 22.25
CA SER A 136 19.96 11.66 23.00
C SER A 136 20.23 10.29 22.38
N GLU A 137 19.21 9.68 21.78
CA GLU A 137 19.31 8.42 21.05
C GLU A 137 20.06 8.64 19.73
N ALA A 138 19.65 9.63 18.93
CA ALA A 138 20.34 10.01 17.69
C ALA A 138 21.83 10.36 17.92
N ALA A 139 22.14 11.06 19.01
CA ALA A 139 23.53 11.38 19.39
C ALA A 139 24.35 10.13 19.75
N LYS A 140 23.74 9.11 20.35
CA LYS A 140 24.40 7.82 20.63
C LYS A 140 24.66 7.05 19.33
N THR A 141 23.68 6.97 18.45
CA THR A 141 23.82 6.30 17.16
C THR A 141 24.88 6.97 16.28
N LEU A 142 24.93 8.31 16.28
CA LEU A 142 25.96 9.07 15.57
C LEU A 142 27.36 8.87 16.15
N LYS A 143 27.49 8.58 17.46
CA LYS A 143 28.76 8.31 18.12
C LYS A 143 29.29 6.90 17.85
N GLU A 144 28.40 5.94 17.57
CA GLU A 144 28.77 4.58 17.16
C GLU A 144 29.20 4.49 15.69
N ILE A 145 28.77 5.43 14.84
CA ILE A 145 29.16 5.52 13.43
C ILE A 145 30.53 6.21 13.31
N LYS A 146 31.56 5.47 12.85
CA LYS A 146 32.96 5.95 12.79
C LYS A 146 33.23 7.05 11.74
N GLN A 147 32.39 7.19 10.73
CA GLN A 147 32.49 8.27 9.73
C GLN A 147 31.09 8.61 9.19
N PRO A 148 30.33 9.47 9.88
CA PRO A 148 29.15 10.07 9.27
C PRO A 148 29.59 11.16 8.29
N ASP A 149 28.82 11.37 7.22
CA ASP A 149 29.07 12.43 6.24
C ASP A 149 28.87 13.82 6.89
N VAL A 150 29.91 14.30 7.57
CA VAL A 150 29.92 15.44 8.49
C VAL A 150 29.40 16.72 7.82
N LYS A 151 29.54 16.84 6.50
CA LYS A 151 29.16 18.06 5.76
C LYS A 151 27.65 18.28 5.71
N GLU A 152 26.84 17.23 5.54
CA GLU A 152 25.38 17.37 5.55
C GLU A 152 24.84 17.60 6.96
N ILE A 153 25.42 16.92 7.95
CA ILE A 153 25.03 17.04 9.35
C ILE A 153 25.26 18.47 9.83
N VAL A 154 26.46 19.03 9.58
CA VAL A 154 26.80 20.41 9.96
C VAL A 154 25.87 21.43 9.29
N LYS A 155 25.51 21.21 8.02
CA LYS A 155 24.61 22.11 7.28
C LYS A 155 23.19 22.08 7.82
N LYS A 156 22.71 20.93 8.29
CA LYS A 156 21.40 20.79 8.94
C LYS A 156 21.40 21.38 10.35
N THR A 157 22.46 21.22 11.14
CA THR A 157 22.57 21.90 12.45
C THR A 157 22.68 23.42 12.34
N LYS A 158 23.36 23.95 11.32
CA LYS A 158 23.47 25.40 11.14
C LYS A 158 22.12 26.06 10.81
N LYS A 159 21.22 25.33 10.15
CA LYS A 159 19.82 25.73 9.94
C LYS A 159 18.97 25.69 11.21
N LEU A 160 19.42 25.02 12.27
CA LEU A 160 18.72 24.95 13.56
C LEU A 160 19.11 26.09 14.51
N GLU A 161 20.23 26.79 14.25
CA GLU A 161 20.69 27.95 15.03
C GLU A 161 20.17 29.30 14.50
N GLU A 162 19.68 29.36 13.26
CA GLU A 162 19.01 30.53 12.65
C GLU A 162 17.50 30.52 12.91
#